data_AF-A0A2D5URX0-F1
#
_entry.id   AF-A0A2D5URX0-F1
#
_cell.length_a   1.000
_cell.length_b   1.000
_cell.length_c   1.000
_cell.angle_alpha   90.00
_cell.angle_beta   90.00
_cell.angle_gamma   90.00
#
_symmetry.space_group_name_H-M   'P 1'
#
loop_
_entity.id
_entity.type
_entity.pdbx_description
1 polymer ?
#
loop_
_entity_poly.entity_id
_entity_poly.type
_entity_poly.pdbx_seq_one_letter_code
_entity_poly.pdbx_strand_id
1 'polypeptide(L)'
;MDLTPTHLKQAASYAINLGCEWVLLTNSKDWKLYHILFDKPPQTKLIDSRNLVTDEPVTLSEKFDLIGYKDMKKNGLTPLWEKSNVLTANNMLKVILSEDSISSIRRGLKRMTEVTVTPEEIVGAVRHMLNEASVTEMGKIRISLPGTKPRVRKTVSKRSNEKESPSA
;
A
#
# COMPACT_ATOMS: atom_id res chain seq x y z
N MET A 1 -3.54 22.01 18.19
CA MET A 1 -2.34 22.46 17.48
C MET A 1 -2.06 21.45 16.41
N ASP A 2 -2.29 21.80 15.15
CA ASP A 2 -2.14 20.86 14.03
C ASP A 2 -0.74 20.96 13.42
N LEU A 3 -0.28 19.85 12.83
CA LEU A 3 1.02 19.80 12.18
C LEU A 3 0.99 20.58 10.86
N THR A 4 1.66 21.73 10.84
CA THR A 4 1.78 22.61 9.66
C THR A 4 3.02 22.30 8.81
N PRO A 5 3.06 22.73 7.54
CA PRO A 5 4.25 22.61 6.69
C PRO A 5 5.49 23.33 7.25
N THR A 6 5.31 24.36 8.07
CA THR A 6 6.41 25.08 8.71
C THR A 6 7.17 24.20 9.71
N HIS A 7 6.43 23.42 10.51
CA HIS A 7 7.05 22.47 11.45
C HIS A 7 7.85 21.39 10.70
N LEU A 8 7.33 20.91 9.57
CA LEU A 8 8.04 19.96 8.71
C LEU A 8 9.34 20.55 8.16
N LYS A 9 9.31 21.78 7.64
CA LYS A 9 10.53 22.44 7.13
C LYS A 9 11.61 22.55 8.20
N GLN A 10 11.23 22.90 9.43
CA GLN A 10 12.17 22.99 10.54
C GLN A 10 12.77 21.62 10.88
N ALA A 11 11.94 20.60 11.07
CA ALA A 11 12.41 19.25 11.39
C ALA A 11 13.27 18.65 10.25
N ALA A 12 12.87 18.85 9.01
CA ALA A 12 13.62 18.42 7.83
C ALA A 12 14.97 19.14 7.72
N SER A 13 15.03 20.44 8.00
CA SER A 13 16.29 21.19 7.99
C SER A 13 17.31 20.60 8.99
N TYR A 14 16.88 20.26 10.21
CA TYR A 14 17.74 19.59 11.18
C TYR A 14 18.23 18.24 10.68
N ALA A 15 17.33 17.40 10.16
CA ALA A 15 17.70 16.09 9.66
C ALA A 15 18.65 16.17 8.45
N ILE A 16 18.41 17.10 7.51
CA ILE A 16 19.29 17.33 6.36
C ILE A 16 20.70 17.71 6.82
N ASN A 17 20.81 18.64 7.77
CA ASN A 17 22.11 19.09 8.30
C ASN A 17 22.87 17.97 9.03
N LEU A 18 22.15 17.02 9.63
CA LEU A 18 22.73 15.86 10.31
C LEU A 18 22.97 14.67 9.37
N GLY A 19 22.55 14.74 8.10
CA GLY A 19 22.62 13.62 7.16
C GLY A 19 21.63 12.48 7.47
N CYS A 20 20.56 12.77 8.21
CA CYS A 20 19.51 11.81 8.54
C CYS A 20 18.47 11.74 7.41
N GLU A 21 18.24 10.54 6.88
CA GLU A 21 17.23 10.27 5.83
C GLU A 21 15.79 10.25 6.34
N TRP A 22 15.59 10.14 7.66
CA TRP A 22 14.26 9.95 8.25
C TRP A 22 13.90 11.08 9.21
N VAL A 23 12.66 11.55 9.13
CA VAL A 23 12.11 12.57 10.02
C VAL A 23 10.78 12.08 10.58
N LEU A 24 10.66 12.08 11.90
CA LEU A 24 9.41 11.83 12.59
C LEU A 24 8.88 13.14 13.15
N LEU A 25 7.72 13.57 12.67
CA LEU A 25 7.05 14.79 13.11
C LEU A 25 5.82 14.42 13.94
N THR A 26 5.71 14.94 15.15
CA THR A 26 4.59 14.64 16.06
C THR A 26 4.12 15.87 16.84
N ASN A 27 2.80 15.94 17.07
CA ASN A 27 2.15 16.85 18.04
C ASN A 27 1.46 16.02 19.15
N SER A 28 2.02 14.85 19.47
CA SER A 28 1.47 13.79 20.34
C SER A 28 0.23 13.09 19.78
N LYS A 29 -0.70 13.81 19.17
CA LYS A 29 -1.92 13.26 18.53
C LYS A 29 -1.62 12.63 17.17
N ASP A 30 -0.96 13.38 16.29
CA ASP A 30 -0.61 13.02 14.93
C ASP A 30 0.87 12.68 14.86
N TRP A 31 1.19 11.57 14.21
CA TRP A 31 2.54 11.09 13.98
C TRP A 31 2.74 10.90 12.48
N LYS A 32 3.69 11.65 11.92
CA LYS A 32 3.97 11.67 10.50
C LYS A 32 5.43 11.30 10.26
N LEU A 33 5.65 10.20 9.54
CA LEU A 33 6.97 9.71 9.17
C LEU A 33 7.29 10.17 7.74
N TYR A 34 8.40 10.88 7.60
CA TYR A 34 8.90 11.38 6.33
C TYR A 34 10.26 10.77 6.00
N HIS A 35 10.47 10.55 4.70
CA HIS A 35 11.76 10.21 4.13
C HIS A 35 12.30 11.43 3.36
N ILE A 36 13.56 11.76 3.59
CA ILE A 36 14.28 12.82 2.90
C ILE A 36 15.01 12.22 1.71
N LEU A 37 14.76 12.78 0.53
CA LEU A 37 15.52 12.55 -0.68
C LEU A 37 16.56 13.66 -0.77
N PHE A 38 17.84 13.30 -0.68
CA PHE A 38 18.97 14.21 -0.83
C PHE A 38 19.24 14.57 -2.29
N ASP A 39 18.20 15.03 -2.99
CA ASP A 39 18.29 15.60 -4.34
C ASP A 39 18.66 17.10 -4.26
N LYS A 40 18.83 17.76 -5.41
CA LYS A 40 19.10 19.19 -5.53
C LYS A 40 17.88 19.87 -6.18
N PRO A 41 16.89 20.39 -5.41
CA PRO A 41 16.85 20.59 -3.95
C PRO A 41 16.35 19.37 -3.15
N PRO A 42 16.62 19.31 -1.82
CA PRO A 42 16.14 18.22 -0.97
C PRO A 42 14.60 18.14 -0.96
N GLN A 43 14.07 16.93 -1.11
CA GLN A 43 12.64 16.66 -1.16
C GLN A 43 12.22 15.82 0.04
N THR A 44 11.06 16.11 0.63
CA THR A 44 10.49 15.31 1.73
C THR A 44 9.27 14.55 1.25
N LYS A 45 9.26 13.23 1.38
CA LYS A 45 8.11 12.38 1.04
C LYS A 45 7.48 11.82 2.31
N LEU A 46 6.16 12.01 2.46
CA LEU A 46 5.40 11.37 3.53
C LEU A 46 5.30 9.88 3.25
N ILE A 47 5.77 9.06 4.18
CA ILE A 47 5.72 7.59 4.10
C ILE A 47 4.53 7.05 4.85
N ASP A 48 4.24 7.66 6.01
CA ASP A 48 3.13 7.25 6.83
C ASP A 48 2.61 8.41 7.69
N SER A 49 1.30 8.38 7.96
CA SER A 49 0.64 9.32 8.86
C SER A 49 -0.38 8.57 9.68
N ARG A 50 -0.33 8.74 11.00
CA ARG A 50 -1.21 8.09 11.96
C ARG A 50 -1.69 9.04 13.01
N ASN A 51 -2.86 8.76 13.55
CA ASN A 51 -3.47 9.55 14.61
C ASN A 51 -3.80 8.63 15.79
N LEU A 52 -3.16 8.89 16.93
CA LEU A 52 -3.27 8.02 18.10
C LEU A 52 -4.68 7.98 18.71
N VAL A 53 -5.52 8.96 18.39
CA VAL A 53 -6.87 9.08 18.93
C VAL A 53 -7.88 8.34 18.06
N THR A 54 -7.69 8.32 16.74
CA THR A 54 -8.64 7.73 15.79
C THR A 54 -8.27 6.33 15.34
N ASP A 55 -6.96 6.01 15.32
CA ASP A 55 -6.49 4.73 14.80
C ASP A 55 -6.59 3.61 15.84
N GLU A 56 -6.78 2.37 15.37
CA GLU A 56 -6.88 1.21 16.24
C GLU A 56 -5.53 0.90 16.93
N PRO A 57 -5.52 0.62 18.24
CA PRO A 57 -4.29 0.36 19.00
C PRO A 57 -3.42 -0.78 18.44
N VAL A 58 -4.03 -1.81 17.86
CA VAL A 58 -3.32 -2.95 17.27
C VAL A 58 -2.48 -2.49 16.08
N THR A 59 -3.08 -1.71 15.17
CA THR A 59 -2.38 -1.18 13.99
C THR A 59 -1.28 -0.21 14.36
N LEU A 60 -1.46 0.49 15.48
CA LEU A 60 -0.53 1.47 16.00
C LEU A 60 0.69 0.80 16.65
N SER A 61 0.49 -0.29 17.39
CA SER A 61 1.56 -1.08 18.02
C SER A 61 2.55 -1.62 16.99
N GLU A 62 2.06 -2.28 15.95
CA GLU A 62 2.90 -2.84 14.89
C GLU A 62 3.76 -1.76 14.21
N LYS A 63 3.25 -0.54 14.16
CA LYS A 63 3.95 0.59 13.54
C LYS A 63 5.01 1.18 14.44
N PHE A 64 4.70 1.32 15.73
CA PHE A 64 5.67 1.82 16.70
C PHE A 64 6.84 0.87 16.89
N ASP A 65 6.62 -0.44 16.71
CA ASP A 65 7.71 -1.41 16.68
C ASP A 65 8.72 -1.07 15.57
N LEU A 66 8.25 -0.73 14.36
CA LEU A 66 9.09 -0.35 13.22
C LEU A 66 9.90 0.94 13.43
N ILE A 67 9.35 1.88 14.21
CA ILE A 67 10.02 3.14 14.60
C ILE A 67 10.92 2.93 15.83
N GLY A 68 10.77 1.79 16.50
CA GLY A 68 11.54 1.43 17.68
C GLY A 68 13.04 1.35 17.40
N TYR A 69 13.84 1.70 18.40
CA TYR A 69 15.30 1.70 18.33
C TYR A 69 15.90 0.39 17.79
N LYS A 70 15.32 -0.76 18.17
CA LYS A 70 15.79 -2.09 17.75
C LYS A 70 15.67 -2.29 16.23
N ASP A 71 14.60 -1.78 15.62
CA ASP A 71 14.35 -1.93 14.20
C ASP A 71 15.04 -0.83 13.40
N MET A 72 15.14 0.39 13.93
CA MET A 72 15.96 1.45 13.30
C MET A 72 17.44 1.04 13.18
N LYS A 73 18.00 0.38 14.20
CA LYS A 73 19.39 -0.13 14.15
C LYS A 73 19.61 -1.19 13.05
N LYS A 74 18.55 -1.86 12.60
CA LYS A 74 18.58 -2.87 11.54
C LYS A 74 18.11 -2.34 10.19
N ASN A 75 18.00 -1.02 10.03
CA ASN A 75 17.43 -0.40 8.83
C ASN A 75 15.99 -0.89 8.53
N GLY A 76 15.20 -1.15 9.57
CA GLY A 76 13.82 -1.67 9.46
C GLY A 76 12.85 -0.77 8.68
N LEU A 77 13.20 0.50 8.49
CA LEU A 77 12.42 1.44 7.67
C LEU A 77 12.74 1.35 6.18
N THR A 78 13.88 0.76 5.79
CA THR A 78 14.27 0.61 4.37
C THR A 78 13.25 -0.19 3.55
N PRO A 79 12.73 -1.35 4.03
CA PRO A 79 11.67 -2.07 3.32
C PRO A 79 10.38 -1.26 3.13
N LEU A 80 10.06 -0.35 4.06
CA LEU A 80 8.90 0.54 3.92
C LEU A 80 9.12 1.57 2.82
N TRP A 81 10.33 2.14 2.79
CA TRP A 81 10.74 3.06 1.72
C TRP A 81 10.72 2.39 0.35
N GLU A 82 11.31 1.20 0.22
CA GLU A 82 11.33 0.44 -1.03
C GLU A 82 9.92 0.15 -1.53
N LYS A 83 9.02 -0.32 -0.66
CA LYS A 83 7.61 -0.52 -1.01
C LYS A 83 6.95 0.78 -1.48
N SER A 84 7.18 1.88 -0.77
CA SER A 84 6.66 3.20 -1.15
C SER A 84 7.22 3.71 -2.49
N ASN A 85 8.45 3.32 -2.85
CA ASN A 85 9.07 3.68 -4.11
C ASN A 85 8.61 2.78 -5.27
N VAL A 86 8.36 1.50 -5.00
CA VAL A 86 7.78 0.57 -5.98
C VAL A 86 6.33 0.93 -6.29
N LEU A 87 5.54 1.32 -5.29
CA LEU A 87 4.12 1.66 -5.45
C LEU A 87 3.87 3.06 -6.04
N THR A 88 4.78 3.57 -6.87
CA THR A 88 4.57 4.82 -7.60
C THR A 88 3.52 4.66 -8.68
N ALA A 89 2.80 5.74 -8.99
CA ALA A 89 1.76 5.74 -10.02
C ALA A 89 2.29 5.21 -11.36
N ASN A 90 3.53 5.57 -11.73
CA ASN A 90 4.15 5.09 -12.96
C ASN A 90 4.35 3.56 -12.97
N ASN A 91 4.93 3.00 -11.90
CA ASN A 91 5.12 1.56 -11.80
C ASN A 91 3.78 0.82 -11.78
N MET A 92 2.79 1.34 -11.05
CA MET A 92 1.45 0.78 -11.02
C MET A 92 0.77 0.80 -12.39
N LEU A 93 0.82 1.92 -13.10
CA LEU A 93 0.25 2.04 -14.45
C LEU A 93 0.94 1.11 -15.43
N LYS A 94 2.27 0.99 -15.36
CA LYS A 94 3.05 0.07 -16.19
C LYS A 94 2.62 -1.39 -15.97
N VAL A 95 2.37 -1.78 -14.73
CA VAL A 95 1.87 -3.12 -14.41
C VAL A 95 0.43 -3.29 -14.88
N ILE A 96 -0.48 -2.38 -14.56
CA ILE A 96 -1.90 -2.45 -14.93
C ILE A 96 -2.10 -2.47 -16.45
N LEU A 97 -1.31 -1.69 -17.19
CA LEU A 97 -1.37 -1.58 -18.65
C LEU A 97 -0.42 -2.56 -19.37
N SER A 98 0.15 -3.53 -18.65
CA SER A 98 0.91 -4.62 -19.28
C SER A 98 -0.01 -5.55 -20.06
N GLU A 99 0.54 -6.26 -21.05
CA GLU A 99 -0.20 -7.21 -21.88
C GLU A 99 -0.86 -8.32 -21.05
N ASP A 100 -0.14 -8.86 -20.06
CA ASP A 100 -0.65 -9.88 -19.13
C ASP A 100 -1.83 -9.36 -18.29
N SER A 101 -1.77 -8.10 -17.87
CA SER A 101 -2.85 -7.49 -17.08
C SER A 101 -4.06 -7.14 -17.94
N ILE A 102 -3.85 -6.60 -19.14
CA ILE A 102 -4.93 -6.30 -20.09
C ILE A 102 -5.65 -7.59 -20.50
N SER A 103 -4.92 -8.67 -20.77
CA SER A 103 -5.54 -9.97 -21.10
C SER A 103 -6.31 -10.56 -19.91
N SER A 104 -5.79 -10.40 -18.69
CA SER A 104 -6.46 -10.81 -17.46
C SER A 104 -7.72 -10.01 -17.18
N ILE A 105 -7.67 -8.69 -17.37
CA ILE A 105 -8.81 -7.76 -17.25
C ILE A 105 -9.87 -8.12 -18.30
N ARG A 106 -9.48 -8.34 -19.56
CA ARG A 106 -10.37 -8.79 -20.63
C ARG A 106 -11.10 -10.09 -20.27
N ARG A 107 -10.36 -11.08 -19.75
CA ARG A 107 -10.94 -12.36 -19.30
C ARG A 107 -11.81 -12.20 -18.04
N GLY A 108 -11.51 -11.23 -17.18
CA GLY A 108 -12.33 -10.84 -16.04
C GLY A 108 -13.66 -10.24 -16.49
N LEU A 109 -13.61 -9.21 -17.33
CA LEU A 109 -14.77 -8.54 -17.92
C LEU A 109 -15.67 -9.52 -18.66
N LYS A 110 -15.12 -10.33 -19.56
CA LYS A 110 -15.92 -11.33 -20.30
C LYS A 110 -16.64 -12.31 -19.38
N ARG A 111 -16.06 -12.71 -18.24
CA ARG A 111 -16.72 -13.59 -17.27
C ARG A 111 -17.83 -12.89 -16.50
N MET A 112 -17.74 -11.58 -16.31
CA MET A 112 -18.71 -10.81 -15.53
C MET A 112 -19.86 -10.27 -16.38
N THR A 113 -19.60 -9.91 -17.65
CA THR A 113 -20.55 -9.20 -18.51
C THR A 113 -20.88 -9.93 -19.80
N GLU A 114 -20.24 -11.07 -20.09
CA GLU A 114 -20.32 -11.83 -21.36
C GLU A 114 -19.91 -11.06 -22.63
N VAL A 115 -19.55 -9.78 -22.52
CA VAL A 115 -19.13 -8.93 -23.64
C VAL A 115 -17.63 -9.06 -23.90
N THR A 116 -17.26 -9.12 -25.18
CA THR A 116 -15.86 -9.05 -25.61
C THR A 116 -15.43 -7.60 -25.77
N VAL A 117 -14.36 -7.22 -25.06
CA VAL A 117 -13.76 -5.88 -25.10
C VAL A 117 -12.41 -5.95 -25.81
N THR A 118 -12.06 -4.90 -26.57
CA THR A 118 -10.75 -4.75 -27.22
C THR A 118 -9.70 -4.20 -26.24
N PRO A 119 -8.40 -4.48 -26.45
CA PRO A 119 -7.32 -3.90 -25.63
C PRO A 119 -7.35 -2.37 -25.58
N GLU A 120 -7.67 -1.72 -26.70
CA GLU A 120 -7.72 -0.26 -26.85
C GLU A 120 -8.83 0.36 -26.00
N GLU A 121 -9.99 -0.27 -25.95
CA GLU A 121 -11.12 0.14 -25.09
C GLU A 121 -10.77 0.03 -23.60
N ILE A 122 -10.02 -1.01 -23.19
CA ILE A 122 -9.56 -1.16 -21.81
C ILE A 122 -8.60 -0.04 -21.43
N VAL A 123 -7.64 0.28 -22.30
CA VAL A 123 -6.69 1.38 -22.08
C VAL A 123 -7.45 2.73 -22.04
N GLY A 124 -8.42 2.93 -22.93
CA GLY A 124 -9.29 4.10 -22.94
C GLY A 124 -10.09 4.27 -21.64
N ALA A 125 -10.68 3.18 -21.14
CA ALA A 125 -11.42 3.17 -19.88
C ALA A 125 -10.52 3.48 -18.67
N VAL A 126 -9.30 2.90 -18.63
CA VAL A 126 -8.32 3.22 -17.57
C VAL A 126 -7.91 4.68 -17.64
N ARG A 127 -7.67 5.25 -18.83
CA ARG A 127 -7.36 6.69 -18.98
C ARG A 127 -8.52 7.57 -18.51
N HIS A 128 -9.75 7.21 -18.85
CA HIS A 128 -10.92 7.92 -18.36
C HIS A 128 -10.99 7.89 -16.83
N MET A 129 -10.72 6.73 -16.21
CA MET A 129 -10.67 6.53 -14.75
C MET A 129 -9.64 7.43 -14.04
N LEU A 130 -8.57 7.81 -14.73
CA LEU A 130 -7.49 8.64 -14.16
C LEU A 130 -7.76 10.14 -14.28
N ASN A 131 -8.68 10.57 -15.15
CA ASN A 131 -9.07 11.98 -15.27
C ASN A 131 -9.96 12.39 -14.08
N GLU A 132 -9.85 13.66 -13.63
CA GLU A 132 -10.53 14.23 -12.44
C GLU A 132 -12.04 13.90 -12.33
N ALA A 133 -12.73 13.66 -13.45
CA ALA A 133 -14.13 13.26 -13.51
C ALA A 133 -14.44 11.88 -12.86
N SER A 134 -13.45 11.02 -12.69
CA SER A 134 -13.61 9.65 -12.18
C SER A 134 -13.51 9.53 -10.66
N VAL A 135 -13.02 10.58 -9.98
CA VAL A 135 -13.02 10.68 -8.51
C VAL A 135 -14.46 10.70 -7.97
N THR A 136 -15.38 11.31 -8.72
CA THR A 136 -16.81 11.37 -8.40
C THR A 136 -17.51 10.01 -8.56
N GLU A 137 -17.08 9.20 -9.54
CA GLU A 137 -17.59 7.84 -9.74
C GLU A 137 -17.03 6.86 -8.69
N MET A 138 -15.78 7.07 -8.24
CA MET A 138 -15.16 6.26 -7.18
C MET A 138 -15.88 6.39 -5.83
N GLY A 139 -16.48 7.55 -5.52
CA GLY A 139 -17.32 7.75 -4.33
C GLY A 139 -18.59 6.90 -4.30
N LYS A 140 -19.02 6.33 -5.43
CA LYS A 140 -20.21 5.47 -5.54
C LYS A 140 -19.90 3.98 -5.40
N ILE A 141 -18.62 3.60 -5.46
CA ILE A 141 -18.20 2.20 -5.44
C ILE A 141 -17.92 1.80 -3.99
N ARG A 142 -18.70 0.87 -3.44
CA ARG A 142 -18.39 0.21 -2.16
C ARG A 142 -17.16 -0.68 -2.35
N ILE A 143 -15.99 -0.17 -1.98
CA ILE A 143 -14.73 -0.93 -2.00
C ILE A 143 -14.74 -1.87 -0.79
N SER A 144 -14.91 -3.16 -1.03
CA SER A 144 -14.57 -4.20 -0.05
C SER A 144 -13.07 -4.52 -0.17
N LEU A 145 -12.29 -4.01 0.77
CA LEU A 145 -10.92 -4.47 0.95
C LEU A 145 -10.96 -5.95 1.35
N PRO A 146 -10.14 -6.84 0.76
CA PRO A 146 -10.10 -8.22 1.19
C PRO A 146 -9.64 -8.27 2.65
N GLY A 147 -10.58 -8.60 3.55
CA GLY A 147 -10.29 -8.83 4.96
C GLY A 147 -9.15 -9.84 5.07
N THR A 148 -8.15 -9.48 5.86
CA THR A 148 -7.03 -10.34 6.24
C THR A 148 -7.59 -11.66 6.78
N LYS A 149 -7.64 -12.68 5.91
CA LYS A 149 -7.99 -14.04 6.33
C LYS A 149 -6.88 -14.52 7.27
N PRO A 150 -7.19 -14.90 8.52
CA PRO A 150 -6.20 -15.52 9.38
C PRO A 150 -5.69 -16.81 8.73
N ARG A 151 -4.37 -16.92 8.58
CA ARG A 151 -3.69 -18.13 8.06
C ARG A 151 -3.97 -19.29 9.00
N VAL A 152 -4.80 -20.24 8.57
CA VAL A 152 -4.91 -21.56 9.20
C VAL A 152 -3.59 -22.30 8.99
N ARG A 153 -2.88 -22.62 10.08
CA ARG A 153 -1.69 -23.48 10.07
C ARG A 153 -2.11 -24.91 9.70
N LYS A 154 -1.47 -25.48 8.66
CA LYS A 154 -1.55 -26.91 8.34
C LYS A 154 -0.85 -27.72 9.42
N THR A 155 -1.57 -28.60 10.11
CA THR A 155 -1.00 -29.79 10.76
C THR A 155 -1.17 -30.99 9.83
N VAL A 156 -0.04 -31.58 9.43
CA VAL A 156 0.06 -32.83 8.69
C VAL A 156 0.21 -33.97 9.69
N SER A 157 -0.65 -34.99 9.62
CA SER A 157 -0.37 -36.39 10.03
C SER A 157 -1.53 -37.29 9.53
N LYS A 158 -1.43 -38.01 8.40
CA LYS A 158 -0.83 -39.33 8.12
C LYS A 158 -1.78 -40.55 8.33
N ARG A 159 -2.36 -41.00 7.20
CA ARG A 159 -2.70 -42.37 6.69
C ARG A 159 -3.42 -43.45 7.55
N SER A 160 -4.52 -43.99 6.99
CA SER A 160 -4.74 -45.39 6.50
C SER A 160 -6.22 -45.54 6.05
N ASN A 161 -6.58 -45.58 4.76
CA ASN A 161 -6.63 -46.68 3.77
C ASN A 161 -7.49 -47.91 4.15
N GLU A 162 -8.69 -48.04 3.55
CA GLU A 162 -9.37 -49.27 3.06
C GLU A 162 -10.69 -48.85 2.38
N LYS A 163 -10.76 -48.84 1.04
CA LYS A 163 -11.22 -49.89 0.10
C LYS A 163 -12.75 -50.01 -0.04
N GLU A 164 -13.20 -49.59 -1.24
CA GLU A 164 -14.25 -50.17 -2.10
C GLU A 164 -15.66 -50.44 -1.54
N SER A 165 -16.62 -49.65 -2.05
CA SER A 165 -18.04 -49.99 -2.25
C SER A 165 -18.21 -50.45 -3.73
N PRO A 166 -19.34 -51.05 -4.21
CA PRO A 166 -20.72 -50.82 -3.75
C PRO A 166 -21.72 -52.01 -3.82
N SER A 167 -22.96 -51.71 -3.37
CA SER A 167 -24.24 -52.28 -3.82
C SER A 167 -24.62 -53.72 -3.45
N ALA A 168 -25.42 -53.84 -2.39
CA ALA A 168 -26.83 -54.27 -2.44
C ALA A 168 -27.55 -53.82 -1.17
#